data_AF-A0A0C2IGE6-F1
#
_entry.id   AF-A0A0C2IGE6-F1
#
_cell.length_a   1.000
_cell.length_b   1.000
_cell.length_c   1.000
_cell.angle_alpha   90.00
_cell.angle_beta   90.00
_cell.angle_gamma   90.00
#
_symmetry.space_group_name_H-M   'P 1'
#
loop_
_entity.id
_entity.type
_entity.pdbx_description
1 polymer ?
#
loop_
_entity_poly.entity_id
_entity_poly.type
_entity_poly.pdbx_seq_one_letter_code
_entity_poly.pdbx_strand_id
1 'polypeptide(L)'
;MDLVCSNDIINNNFPEKWIAIFQGTYHRKGHSSRHTFISFNGGKSWKMFYTQIEHLVVLNHGGLVFGMATKPGRIMYSYNEGKDWRTKKLGENNVTDIQTLESPGNLAITTINYKTRTNTYYLFLFNFSPVFSILTLMLGHKCQINDFKTWEVYRYFRNCFQGHQISYLKKKRSVICVDNRTSVQPDIKTCPCYLEDFQCKPNYYYKDNFCVLDPAVTFIESKKTCRDGGKPLTQLNGFPQMNSDLCIPRQSTEDENSDFADYCLGFSN
;
A
#
# COMPACT_ATOMS: atom_id res chain seq x y z
N MET A 1 9.47 14.14 -6.57
CA MET A 1 10.00 13.39 -5.42
C MET A 1 10.19 11.96 -5.91
N ASP A 2 11.37 11.65 -6.42
CA ASP A 2 11.70 10.28 -6.76
C ASP A 2 12.04 9.58 -5.46
N LEU A 3 11.09 8.79 -4.95
CA LEU A 3 11.36 7.92 -3.82
C LEU A 3 12.34 6.86 -4.33
N VAL A 4 13.61 6.96 -3.89
CA VAL A 4 14.59 5.90 -4.14
C VAL A 4 14.04 4.64 -3.47
N CYS A 5 13.62 3.67 -4.28
CA CYS A 5 13.11 2.39 -3.78
C CYS A 5 14.28 1.59 -3.18
N SER A 6 14.49 1.73 -1.87
CA SER A 6 15.29 0.78 -1.10
C SER A 6 14.37 -0.17 -0.36
N ASN A 7 14.83 -1.40 -0.15
CA ASN A 7 14.06 -2.41 0.60
C ASN A 7 13.70 -1.92 2.01
N ASP A 8 14.60 -1.16 2.65
CA ASP A 8 14.36 -0.61 3.98
C ASP A 8 13.23 0.43 3.97
N ILE A 9 13.17 1.29 2.94
CA ILE A 9 12.09 2.28 2.80
C ILE A 9 10.76 1.57 2.57
N ILE A 10 10.75 0.49 1.78
CA ILE A 10 9.52 -0.27 1.52
C ILE A 10 9.04 -0.95 2.80
N ASN A 11 9.92 -1.68 3.49
CA ASN A 11 9.56 -2.44 4.69
C ASN A 11 9.10 -1.53 5.84
N ASN A 12 9.73 -0.35 6.00
CA ASN A 12 9.39 0.57 7.08
C ASN A 12 8.07 1.33 6.84
N ASN A 13 7.76 1.65 5.58
CA ASN A 13 6.58 2.46 5.25
C ASN A 13 5.36 1.62 4.84
N PHE A 14 5.56 0.36 4.43
CA PHE A 14 4.48 -0.52 3.95
C PHE A 14 4.45 -1.85 4.72
N PRO A 15 4.05 -1.85 6.00
CA PRO A 15 4.05 -3.07 6.82
C PRO A 15 3.03 -4.12 6.35
N GLU A 16 2.05 -3.74 5.52
CA GLU A 16 1.10 -4.67 4.91
C GLU A 16 0.56 -4.12 3.58
N LYS A 17 -0.02 -4.97 2.71
CA LYS A 17 -0.49 -4.59 1.36
C LYS A 17 -1.42 -3.37 1.30
N TRP A 18 -2.18 -3.10 2.36
CA TRP A 18 -3.11 -1.97 2.45
C TRP A 18 -2.66 -0.88 3.43
N ILE A 19 -1.49 -1.02 4.05
CA ILE A 19 -1.00 -0.10 5.08
C ILE A 19 0.15 0.72 4.53
N ALA A 20 0.06 2.03 4.68
CA ALA A 20 1.14 2.95 4.32
C ALA A 20 1.35 3.92 5.47
N ILE A 21 2.60 4.12 5.88
CA ILE A 21 3.00 4.96 6.99
C ILE A 21 4.05 5.93 6.46
N PHE A 22 3.84 7.23 6.67
CA PHE A 22 4.80 8.24 6.27
C PHE A 22 4.91 9.33 7.34
N GLN A 23 6.10 9.85 7.53
CA GLN A 23 6.28 11.09 8.25
C GLN A 23 6.05 12.26 7.30
N GLY A 24 5.26 13.24 7.72
CA GLY A 24 4.96 14.42 6.93
C GLY A 24 4.81 15.66 7.79
N THR A 25 4.74 16.82 7.13
CA THR A 25 4.51 18.11 7.79
C THR A 25 3.08 18.56 7.50
N TYR A 26 2.32 18.79 8.57
CA TYR A 26 1.00 19.41 8.49
C TYR A 26 1.13 20.92 8.66
N HIS A 27 0.64 21.67 7.66
CA HIS A 27 0.61 23.13 7.68
C HIS A 27 -0.82 23.62 7.95
N ARG A 28 -1.01 24.42 9.00
CA ARG A 28 -2.30 25.04 9.30
C ARG A 28 -2.10 26.44 9.88
N LYS A 29 -2.70 27.45 9.23
CA LYS A 29 -2.70 28.85 9.69
C LYS A 29 -1.31 29.37 10.08
N GLY A 30 -0.29 29.13 9.25
CA GLY A 30 1.09 29.59 9.50
C GLY A 30 1.90 28.72 10.46
N HIS A 31 1.30 27.72 11.12
CA HIS A 31 2.03 26.75 11.93
C HIS A 31 2.32 25.47 11.13
N SER A 32 3.54 24.96 11.26
CA SER A 32 3.96 23.65 10.77
C SER A 32 4.21 22.71 11.93
N SER A 33 3.85 21.44 11.75
CA SER A 33 4.10 20.40 12.74
C SER A 33 4.32 19.07 12.04
N ARG A 34 5.29 18.28 12.54
CA ARG A 34 5.63 16.97 11.97
C ARG A 34 4.76 15.90 12.61
N HIS A 35 4.14 15.06 11.78
CA HIS A 35 3.28 13.97 12.22
C HIS A 35 3.54 12.69 11.45
N THR A 36 3.14 11.58 12.04
CA THR A 36 3.00 10.30 11.34
C THR A 36 1.60 10.21 10.74
N PHE A 37 1.56 10.07 9.41
CA PHE A 37 0.36 9.80 8.64
C PHE A 37 0.30 8.32 8.32
N ILE A 38 -0.85 7.71 8.56
CA ILE A 38 -1.09 6.32 8.22
C ILE A 38 -2.33 6.19 7.34
N SER A 39 -2.26 5.29 6.38
CA SER A 39 -3.40 4.76 5.65
C SER A 39 -3.55 3.29 6.01
N PHE A 40 -4.79 2.82 6.13
CA PHE A 40 -5.11 1.40 6.25
C PHE A 40 -5.87 0.87 5.03
N ASN A 41 -5.97 1.64 3.95
CA ASN A 41 -6.73 1.29 2.75
C ASN A 41 -6.00 1.65 1.45
N GLY A 42 -4.68 1.48 1.43
CA GLY A 42 -3.87 1.66 0.22
C GLY A 42 -3.78 3.11 -0.26
N GLY A 43 -3.84 4.08 0.65
CA GLY A 43 -3.66 5.51 0.35
C GLY A 43 -4.93 6.27 0.01
N LYS A 44 -6.11 5.60 0.00
CA LYS A 44 -7.40 6.26 -0.27
C LYS A 44 -7.79 7.28 0.79
N SER A 45 -7.50 6.99 2.05
CA SER A 45 -7.74 7.91 3.16
C SER A 45 -6.60 7.87 4.14
N TRP A 46 -6.18 9.04 4.59
CA TRP A 46 -5.07 9.22 5.52
C TRP A 46 -5.59 9.64 6.89
N LYS A 47 -5.02 9.04 7.93
CA LYS A 47 -5.19 9.47 9.31
C LYS A 47 -3.89 10.10 9.76
N MET A 48 -3.97 11.33 10.24
CA MET A 48 -2.97 11.89 11.11
C MET A 48 -3.30 11.41 12.52
N PHE A 49 -2.49 10.54 13.11
CA PHE A 49 -2.69 10.25 14.53
C PHE A 49 -2.47 11.53 15.32
N TYR A 50 -3.24 11.72 16.40
CA TYR A 50 -3.01 12.83 17.32
C TYR A 50 -1.53 12.88 17.68
N THR A 51 -1.04 14.09 17.97
CA THR A 51 0.37 14.49 18.22
C THR A 51 1.00 13.82 19.46
N GLN A 52 0.51 12.66 19.84
CA GLN A 52 0.77 11.96 21.08
C GLN A 52 1.44 10.61 20.87
N ILE A 53 1.78 10.21 19.64
CA ILE A 53 2.40 8.90 19.37
C ILE A 53 3.67 9.05 18.56
N GLU A 54 4.75 8.47 19.08
CA GLU A 54 6.06 8.38 18.45
C GLU A 54 6.45 6.90 18.27
N HIS A 55 7.35 6.62 17.32
CA HIS A 55 7.85 5.27 17.01
C HIS A 55 6.71 4.25 16.86
N LEU A 56 5.84 4.51 15.89
CA LEU A 56 4.67 3.67 15.63
C LEU A 56 5.08 2.41 14.88
N VAL A 57 4.64 1.26 15.40
CA VAL A 57 4.77 -0.05 14.75
C VAL A 57 3.38 -0.62 14.50
N VAL A 58 3.23 -1.35 13.40
CA VAL A 58 2.01 -2.04 13.03
C VAL A 58 2.33 -3.51 12.87
N LEU A 59 1.58 -4.34 13.59
CA LEU A 59 1.78 -5.78 13.67
C LEU A 59 0.44 -6.51 13.40
N ASN A 60 0.52 -7.81 13.21
CA ASN A 60 -0.61 -8.72 12.95
C ASN A 60 -1.47 -8.28 11.76
N HIS A 61 -0.81 -7.95 10.64
CA HIS A 61 -1.45 -7.50 9.40
C HIS A 61 -2.38 -6.26 9.60
N GLY A 62 -2.01 -5.36 10.51
CA GLY A 62 -2.84 -4.20 10.92
C GLY A 62 -3.73 -4.44 12.13
N GLY A 63 -3.63 -5.62 12.73
CA GLY A 63 -4.39 -6.03 13.90
C GLY A 63 -3.98 -5.36 15.20
N LEU A 64 -2.74 -4.90 15.30
CA LEU A 64 -2.23 -4.16 16.43
C LEU A 64 -1.42 -2.97 15.92
N VAL A 65 -1.80 -1.78 16.37
CA VAL A 65 -0.99 -0.57 16.24
C VAL A 65 -0.42 -0.28 17.62
N PHE A 66 0.89 -0.06 17.72
CA PHE A 66 1.56 0.20 18.99
C PHE A 66 2.54 1.37 18.81
N GLY A 67 2.73 2.18 19.84
CA GLY A 67 3.74 3.23 19.84
C GLY A 67 3.99 3.82 21.21
N MET A 68 5.03 4.64 21.29
CA MET A 68 5.35 5.42 22.48
C MET A 68 4.40 6.60 22.58
N ALA A 69 3.89 6.90 23.78
CA ALA A 69 3.19 8.16 23.95
C ALA A 69 4.19 9.31 24.06
N THR A 70 3.88 10.49 23.53
CA THR A 70 4.73 11.69 23.74
C THR A 70 4.80 12.10 25.20
N LYS A 71 3.80 11.72 26.01
CA LYS A 71 3.88 11.82 27.47
C LYS A 71 4.83 10.74 27.99
N PRO A 72 5.93 11.10 28.66
CA PRO A 72 6.95 10.14 29.08
C PRO A 72 6.38 9.02 29.96
N GLY A 73 7.02 7.85 29.86
CA GLY A 73 6.64 6.65 30.61
C GLY A 73 5.25 6.11 30.28
N ARG A 74 4.80 6.27 29.04
CA ARG A 74 3.54 5.71 28.56
C ARG A 74 3.69 5.10 27.18
N ILE A 75 2.96 4.01 26.97
CA ILE A 75 2.76 3.40 25.65
C ILE A 75 1.30 3.52 25.26
N MET A 76 1.04 3.51 23.97
CA MET A 76 -0.31 3.51 23.40
C MET A 76 -0.46 2.38 22.40
N TYR A 77 -1.61 1.73 22.41
CA TYR A 77 -1.92 0.67 21.45
C TYR A 77 -3.39 0.63 21.06
N SER A 78 -3.67 0.12 19.87
CA SER A 78 -5.00 0.02 19.28
C SER A 78 -5.17 -1.28 18.51
N TYR A 79 -6.32 -1.94 18.68
CA TYR A 79 -6.67 -3.17 17.96
C TYR A 79 -7.54 -2.93 16.72
N ASN A 80 -7.87 -1.67 16.43
CA ASN A 80 -8.88 -1.32 15.41
C ASN A 80 -8.43 -0.16 14.52
N GLU A 81 -7.20 -0.28 14.01
CA GLU A 81 -6.60 0.68 13.07
C GLU A 81 -6.59 2.11 13.63
N GLY A 82 -6.34 2.25 14.95
CA GLY A 82 -6.30 3.52 15.65
C GLY A 82 -7.64 4.24 15.77
N LYS A 83 -8.78 3.51 15.78
CA LYS A 83 -10.08 4.11 16.16
C LYS A 83 -10.07 4.46 17.64
N ASP A 84 -9.75 3.46 18.44
CA ASP A 84 -9.80 3.51 19.89
C ASP A 84 -8.41 3.14 20.41
N TRP A 85 -7.89 3.97 21.31
CA TRP A 85 -6.55 3.84 21.87
C TRP A 85 -6.61 3.46 23.34
N ARG A 86 -5.74 2.54 23.73
CA ARG A 86 -5.47 2.19 25.12
C ARG A 86 -4.11 2.71 25.52
N THR A 87 -3.99 3.24 26.72
CA THR A 87 -2.72 3.77 27.25
C THR A 87 -2.30 2.98 28.48
N LYS A 88 -1.03 2.58 28.54
CA LYS A 88 -0.44 1.97 29.74
C LYS A 88 0.69 2.87 30.25
N LYS A 89 0.64 3.18 31.55
CA LYS A 89 1.73 3.89 32.25
C LYS A 89 2.78 2.88 32.71
N LEU A 90 4.05 3.20 32.48
CA LEU A 90 5.23 2.41 32.85
C LEU A 90 6.00 3.03 34.04
N GLY A 91 5.36 3.96 34.76
CA GLY A 91 5.96 4.65 35.90
C GLY A 91 6.93 5.75 35.49
N GLU A 92 8.05 5.85 36.19
CA GLU A 92 9.15 6.79 35.93
C GLU A 92 10.10 6.33 34.79
N ASN A 93 9.77 5.23 34.10
CA ASN A 93 10.62 4.63 33.07
C ASN A 93 10.30 5.25 31.71
N ASN A 94 11.22 6.02 31.15
CA ASN A 94 11.04 6.62 29.83
C ASN A 94 11.32 5.58 28.74
N VAL A 95 10.37 5.37 27.84
CA VAL A 95 10.58 4.45 26.71
C VAL A 95 11.60 5.09 25.77
N THR A 96 12.67 4.36 25.46
CA THR A 96 13.73 4.81 24.55
C THR A 96 13.69 4.09 23.21
N ASP A 97 13.25 2.84 23.21
CA ASP A 97 13.16 2.03 21.99
C ASP A 97 12.07 0.95 22.10
N ILE A 98 11.61 0.49 20.94
CA ILE A 98 10.62 -0.58 20.78
C ILE A 98 11.20 -1.66 19.89
N GLN A 99 11.21 -2.89 20.42
CA GLN A 99 11.58 -4.10 19.69
C GLN A 99 10.35 -4.99 19.54
N THR A 100 10.14 -5.54 18.34
CA THR A 100 8.95 -6.35 18.02
C THR A 100 9.35 -7.79 17.76
N LEU A 101 8.54 -8.72 18.27
CA LEU A 101 8.67 -10.14 18.01
C LEU A 101 7.32 -10.65 17.52
N GLU A 102 7.23 -10.88 16.21
CA GLU A 102 6.03 -11.38 15.56
C GLU A 102 6.29 -12.73 14.90
N SER A 103 5.46 -13.70 15.24
CA SER A 103 5.38 -14.99 14.56
C SER A 103 3.93 -15.48 14.55
N PRO A 104 3.55 -16.46 13.70
CA PRO A 104 2.17 -16.97 13.65
C PRO A 104 1.65 -17.37 15.04
N GLY A 105 0.74 -16.58 15.59
CA GLY A 105 0.14 -16.80 16.91
C GLY A 105 0.95 -16.31 18.11
N ASN A 106 2.16 -15.78 17.94
CA ASN A 106 2.89 -15.07 19.00
C ASN A 106 3.13 -13.62 18.60
N LEU A 107 2.58 -12.71 19.40
CA LEU A 107 2.71 -11.28 19.22
C LEU A 107 3.24 -10.69 20.51
N ALA A 108 4.53 -10.36 20.51
CA ALA A 108 5.18 -9.75 21.66
C ALA A 108 5.87 -8.46 21.26
N ILE A 109 5.84 -7.49 22.16
CA ILE A 109 6.54 -6.22 22.02
C ILE A 109 7.39 -6.03 23.26
N THR A 110 8.68 -5.79 23.07
CA THR A 110 9.61 -5.44 24.14
C THR A 110 9.90 -3.96 24.06
N THR A 111 9.78 -3.24 25.17
CA THR A 111 10.27 -1.87 25.25
C THR A 111 11.56 -1.82 26.03
N ILE A 112 12.50 -1.01 25.55
CA ILE A 112 13.69 -0.61 26.30
C ILE A 112 13.36 0.72 26.97
N ASN A 113 13.59 0.80 28.27
CA ASN A 113 13.17 1.94 29.06
C ASN A 113 14.32 2.40 29.94
N TYR A 114 14.52 3.70 30.04
CA TYR A 114 15.56 4.30 30.86
C TYR A 114 14.94 5.01 32.06
N LYS A 115 15.40 4.67 33.26
CA LYS A 115 15.00 5.32 34.50
C LYS A 115 16.07 6.30 34.94
N THR A 116 15.82 7.59 34.73
CA THR A 116 16.80 8.66 35.00
C THR A 116 17.24 8.70 36.46
N ARG A 117 16.32 8.48 37.42
CA ARG A 117 16.61 8.57 38.86
C ARG A 117 17.65 7.54 39.33
N THR A 118 17.64 6.35 38.75
CA THR A 118 18.54 5.25 39.16
C THR A 118 19.62 4.96 38.12
N ASN A 119 19.63 5.70 37.00
CA ASN A 119 20.51 5.47 35.85
C ASN A 119 20.48 4.00 35.39
N THR A 120 19.29 3.41 35.26
CA THR A 120 19.12 1.97 34.98
C THR A 120 18.22 1.76 33.76
N TYR A 121 18.56 0.75 32.95
CA TYR A 121 17.71 0.29 31.85
C TYR A 121 16.80 -0.85 32.30
N TYR A 122 15.55 -0.83 31.85
CA TYR A 122 14.53 -1.85 32.10
C TYR A 122 13.98 -2.36 30.77
N LEU A 123 13.78 -3.68 30.71
CA LEU A 123 13.08 -4.34 29.61
C LEU A 123 11.68 -4.70 30.07
N PHE A 124 10.66 -4.19 29.37
CA PHE A 124 9.28 -4.62 29.58
C PHE A 124 8.80 -5.43 28.39
N LEU A 125 8.34 -6.66 28.67
CA LEU A 125 7.74 -7.54 27.69
C LEU A 125 6.21 -7.42 27.75
N PHE A 126 5.60 -7.05 26.64
CA PHE A 126 4.15 -7.02 26.46
C PHE A 126 3.75 -8.18 25.55
N ASN A 127 3.01 -9.13 26.12
CA ASN A 127 2.47 -10.24 25.37
C ASN A 127 1.05 -9.92 24.89
N PHE A 128 0.90 -9.76 23.58
CA PHE A 128 -0.36 -9.54 22.86
C PHE A 128 -0.84 -10.80 22.12
N SER A 129 -0.18 -11.94 22.35
CA SER A 129 -0.59 -13.24 21.82
C SER A 129 -1.98 -13.62 22.36
N PRO A 130 -2.73 -14.46 21.62
CA PRO A 130 -4.01 -14.95 22.09
C PRO A 130 -3.79 -15.86 23.30
N VAL A 131 -4.17 -15.40 24.49
CA VAL A 131 -4.26 -16.26 25.69
C VAL A 131 -5.66 -16.83 25.75
N PHE A 132 -5.78 -18.15 25.64
CA PHE A 132 -7.00 -18.86 26.04
C PHE A 132 -7.20 -18.66 27.54
N SER A 133 -8.03 -17.69 27.94
CA SER A 133 -8.54 -17.64 29.31
C SER A 133 -9.90 -18.33 29.33
N ILE A 134 -9.95 -19.49 29.98
CA ILE A 134 -11.16 -20.31 30.22
C ILE A 134 -12.27 -19.48 30.90
N LEU A 135 -11.93 -18.37 31.56
CA LEU A 135 -12.84 -17.56 32.38
C LEU A 135 -13.45 -16.34 31.69
N THR A 136 -13.13 -16.06 30.43
CA THR A 136 -13.67 -14.89 29.72
C THR A 136 -14.03 -15.25 28.29
N LEU A 137 -15.32 -15.21 27.96
CA LEU A 137 -15.88 -15.40 26.61
C LEU A 137 -15.38 -14.39 25.55
N MET A 138 -14.42 -13.51 25.87
CA MET A 138 -13.79 -12.59 24.92
C MET A 138 -12.32 -12.32 25.31
N LEU A 139 -11.41 -13.23 24.95
CA LEU A 139 -9.97 -12.96 24.84
C LEU A 139 -9.36 -13.79 23.70
N GLY A 140 -8.68 -13.09 22.77
CA GLY A 140 -7.94 -13.55 21.58
C GLY A 140 -8.15 -14.99 21.13
N HIS A 141 -9.09 -15.22 20.21
CA HIS A 141 -9.10 -16.43 19.38
C HIS A 141 -8.30 -16.18 18.10
N LYS A 142 -7.92 -17.26 17.41
CA LYS A 142 -7.43 -17.18 16.02
C LYS A 142 -8.58 -16.68 15.15
N CYS A 143 -8.31 -15.72 14.27
CA CYS A 143 -9.34 -15.21 13.37
C CYS A 143 -9.97 -16.33 12.54
N GLN A 144 -11.29 -16.31 12.41
CA GLN A 144 -12.06 -17.18 11.54
C GLN A 144 -12.33 -16.50 10.20
N ILE A 145 -12.75 -17.26 9.18
CA ILE A 145 -12.95 -16.71 7.83
C ILE A 145 -13.98 -15.56 7.78
N ASN A 146 -14.99 -15.61 8.65
CA ASN A 146 -16.01 -14.57 8.82
C ASN A 146 -15.48 -13.25 9.44
N ASP A 147 -14.29 -13.28 10.04
CA ASP A 147 -13.62 -12.10 10.60
C ASP A 147 -12.88 -11.29 9.52
N PHE A 148 -12.76 -11.83 8.32
CA PHE A 148 -12.13 -11.17 7.18
C PHE A 148 -13.18 -10.56 6.24
N LYS A 149 -12.72 -9.60 5.45
CA LYS A 149 -13.45 -9.04 4.32
C LYS A 149 -12.51 -8.95 3.13
N THR A 150 -13.06 -9.09 1.93
CA THR A 150 -12.32 -8.82 0.69
C THR A 150 -11.96 -7.33 0.64
N TRP A 151 -10.68 -7.04 0.46
CA TRP A 151 -10.17 -5.71 0.17
C TRP A 151 -9.55 -5.74 -1.23
N GLU A 152 -10.15 -5.00 -2.15
CA GLU A 152 -9.68 -4.92 -3.53
C GLU A 152 -8.66 -3.81 -3.69
N VAL A 153 -7.69 -4.04 -4.59
CA VAL A 153 -6.78 -2.99 -5.03
C VAL A 153 -7.52 -2.13 -6.05
N TYR A 154 -7.87 -0.91 -5.65
CA TYR A 154 -8.64 0.01 -6.50
C TYR A 154 -7.73 0.95 -7.27
N ARG A 155 -8.03 1.20 -8.54
CA ARG A 155 -7.61 2.41 -9.26
C ARG A 155 -8.68 3.50 -9.15
N TYR A 156 -8.35 4.71 -9.62
CA TYR A 156 -9.28 5.85 -9.64
C TYR A 156 -10.60 5.54 -10.36
N PHE A 157 -10.59 4.71 -11.40
CA PHE A 157 -11.78 4.44 -12.23
C PHE A 157 -12.19 2.96 -12.31
N ARG A 158 -11.29 2.00 -12.06
CA ARG A 158 -11.52 0.56 -12.25
C ARG A 158 -10.71 -0.28 -11.23
N ASN A 159 -10.99 -1.59 -11.17
CA ASN A 159 -10.24 -2.54 -10.33
C ASN A 159 -9.25 -3.41 -11.12
N CYS A 160 -9.31 -3.36 -12.45
CA CYS A 160 -8.41 -4.10 -13.32
C CYS A 160 -7.13 -3.29 -13.56
N PHE A 161 -5.99 -3.95 -13.47
CA PHE A 161 -4.69 -3.40 -13.81
C PHE A 161 -3.86 -4.45 -14.54
N GLN A 162 -3.43 -4.12 -15.76
CA GLN A 162 -2.63 -5.03 -16.60
C GLN A 162 -3.26 -6.43 -16.70
N GLY A 163 -4.57 -6.47 -16.89
CA GLY A 163 -5.32 -7.71 -17.08
C GLY A 163 -5.61 -8.48 -15.80
N HIS A 164 -5.30 -7.90 -14.64
CA HIS A 164 -5.48 -8.53 -13.33
C HIS A 164 -6.28 -7.64 -12.36
N GLN A 165 -7.29 -8.24 -11.75
CA GLN A 165 -7.98 -7.69 -10.58
C GLN A 165 -7.44 -8.41 -9.34
N ILE A 166 -6.81 -7.65 -8.45
CA ILE A 166 -6.17 -8.17 -7.25
C ILE A 166 -7.03 -7.85 -6.02
N SER A 167 -7.28 -8.86 -5.19
CA SER A 167 -7.94 -8.68 -3.90
C SER A 167 -7.24 -9.45 -2.80
N TYR A 168 -7.47 -9.07 -1.55
CA TYR A 168 -6.89 -9.70 -0.38
C TYR A 168 -7.94 -9.92 0.70
N LEU A 169 -7.80 -10.99 1.49
CA LEU A 169 -8.57 -11.15 2.72
C LEU A 169 -7.96 -10.30 3.83
N LYS A 170 -8.62 -9.19 4.13
CA LYS A 170 -8.23 -8.23 5.16
C LYS A 170 -9.09 -8.41 6.41
N LYS A 171 -8.46 -8.42 7.59
CA LYS A 171 -9.17 -8.47 8.87
C LYS A 171 -10.15 -7.29 9.02
N LYS A 172 -11.37 -7.55 9.47
CA LYS A 172 -12.35 -6.50 9.76
C LYS A 172 -11.89 -5.67 10.95
N ARG A 173 -11.94 -4.34 10.81
CA ARG A 173 -11.52 -3.37 11.84
C ARG A 173 -12.21 -3.56 13.20
N SER A 174 -13.43 -4.11 13.24
CA SER A 174 -14.19 -4.32 14.47
C SER A 174 -13.85 -5.62 15.21
N VAL A 175 -13.08 -6.52 14.60
CA VAL A 175 -12.79 -7.84 15.17
C VAL A 175 -11.46 -7.81 15.90
N ILE A 176 -11.48 -8.31 17.14
CA ILE A 176 -10.29 -8.48 17.98
C ILE A 176 -9.95 -9.98 18.01
N CYS A 177 -9.16 -10.40 17.04
CA CYS A 177 -8.62 -11.75 16.91
C CYS A 177 -7.18 -11.66 16.38
N VAL A 178 -6.41 -12.73 16.56
CA VAL A 178 -5.04 -12.82 16.03
C VAL A 178 -5.08 -13.52 14.68
N ASP A 179 -4.63 -12.81 13.66
CA ASP A 179 -4.43 -13.37 12.33
C ASP A 179 -3.14 -14.21 12.36
N ASN A 180 -3.25 -15.52 12.20
CA ASN A 180 -2.12 -16.44 12.30
C ASN A 180 -1.52 -16.79 10.94
N ARG A 181 -1.90 -16.07 9.88
CA ARG A 181 -1.28 -16.24 8.57
C ARG A 181 0.17 -15.76 8.65
N THR A 182 1.08 -16.51 8.05
CA THR A 182 2.48 -16.05 7.91
C THR A 182 2.60 -14.95 6.85
N SER A 183 1.74 -14.99 5.83
CA SER A 183 1.66 -13.98 4.78
C SER A 183 0.24 -13.88 4.23
N VAL A 184 -0.14 -12.68 3.77
CA VAL A 184 -1.42 -12.45 3.10
C VAL A 184 -1.25 -12.67 1.60
N GLN A 185 -1.85 -13.74 1.10
CA GLN A 185 -1.82 -14.09 -0.32
C GLN A 185 -2.90 -13.31 -1.11
N PRO A 186 -2.60 -12.84 -2.33
CA PRO A 186 -3.58 -12.23 -3.21
C PRO A 186 -4.52 -13.28 -3.82
N ASP A 187 -5.77 -12.90 -4.02
CA ASP A 187 -6.69 -13.53 -4.98
C ASP A 187 -6.63 -12.71 -6.28
N ILE A 188 -6.23 -13.36 -7.38
CA ILE A 188 -6.00 -12.72 -8.68
C ILE A 188 -7.02 -13.25 -9.67
N LYS A 189 -7.80 -12.34 -10.25
CA LYS A 189 -8.78 -12.66 -11.31
C LYS A 189 -8.37 -11.99 -12.60
N THR A 190 -8.49 -12.71 -13.71
CA THR A 190 -8.25 -12.14 -15.05
C THR A 190 -9.36 -11.15 -15.41
N CYS A 191 -8.99 -10.05 -16.06
CA CYS A 191 -9.91 -9.04 -16.55
C CYS A 191 -9.40 -8.44 -17.88
N PRO A 192 -10.25 -7.74 -18.65
CA PRO A 192 -9.82 -7.10 -19.90
C PRO A 192 -8.78 -6.01 -19.67
N CYS A 193 -7.86 -5.84 -20.62
CA CYS A 193 -6.89 -4.75 -20.63
C CYS A 193 -7.54 -3.42 -20.99
N TYR A 194 -6.99 -2.34 -20.45
CA TYR A 194 -7.37 -0.99 -20.83
C TYR A 194 -6.14 -0.21 -21.32
N LEU A 195 -6.35 0.77 -22.20
CA LEU A 195 -5.26 1.63 -22.71
C LEU A 195 -4.48 2.31 -21.57
N GLU A 196 -5.16 2.64 -20.47
CA GLU A 196 -4.65 3.22 -19.23
C GLU A 196 -3.67 2.32 -18.44
N ASP A 197 -3.54 1.04 -18.82
CA ASP A 197 -2.59 0.11 -18.19
C ASP A 197 -1.17 0.25 -18.75
N PHE A 198 -1.01 1.01 -19.83
CA PHE A 198 0.22 1.14 -20.58
C PHE A 198 0.78 2.56 -20.52
N GLN A 199 2.09 2.68 -20.36
CA GLN A 199 2.77 3.96 -20.45
C GLN A 199 2.87 4.41 -21.90
N CYS A 200 2.80 5.71 -22.13
CA CYS A 200 3.02 6.27 -23.46
C CYS A 200 4.45 5.98 -23.95
N LYS A 201 4.59 5.78 -25.27
CA LYS A 201 5.89 5.72 -25.95
C LYS A 201 6.68 7.02 -25.72
N PRO A 202 8.02 7.00 -25.87
CA PRO A 202 8.83 8.22 -25.85
C PRO A 202 8.27 9.28 -26.81
N ASN A 203 8.39 10.56 -26.45
CA ASN A 203 7.83 11.72 -27.18
C ASN A 203 6.30 11.89 -27.10
N TYR A 204 5.57 10.99 -26.45
CA TYR A 204 4.13 11.12 -26.23
C TYR A 204 3.84 11.37 -24.74
N TYR A 205 2.79 12.13 -24.46
CA TYR A 205 2.27 12.32 -23.11
C TYR A 205 0.79 11.95 -23.03
N TYR A 206 0.34 11.58 -21.84
CA TYR A 206 -1.04 11.16 -21.61
C TYR A 206 -1.97 12.38 -21.48
N LYS A 207 -2.99 12.45 -22.34
CA LYS A 207 -4.02 13.50 -22.35
C LYS A 207 -5.35 12.92 -22.81
N ASP A 208 -6.43 13.20 -22.07
CA ASP A 208 -7.81 12.81 -22.42
C ASP A 208 -7.98 11.31 -22.78
N ASN A 209 -7.26 10.44 -22.07
CA ASN A 209 -7.20 8.98 -22.29
C ASN A 209 -6.43 8.51 -23.52
N PHE A 210 -5.66 9.38 -24.15
CA PHE A 210 -4.80 9.05 -25.29
C PHE A 210 -3.34 9.47 -25.02
N CYS A 211 -2.42 8.74 -25.64
CA CYS A 211 -1.03 9.17 -25.75
C CYS A 211 -0.89 10.06 -26.98
N VAL A 212 -0.74 11.35 -26.75
CA VAL A 212 -0.63 12.38 -27.80
C VAL A 212 0.80 12.87 -27.93
N LEU A 213 1.22 13.21 -29.14
CA LEU A 213 2.58 13.68 -29.39
C LEU A 213 2.84 14.97 -28.61
N ASP A 214 3.98 15.04 -27.94
CA ASP A 214 4.43 16.24 -27.25
C ASP A 214 4.76 17.34 -28.28
N PRO A 215 4.05 18.48 -28.30
CA PRO A 215 4.32 19.56 -29.25
C PRO A 215 5.71 20.18 -29.07
N ALA A 216 6.39 19.94 -27.95
CA ALA A 216 7.74 20.46 -27.69
C ALA A 216 8.85 19.63 -28.36
N VAL A 217 8.55 18.43 -28.87
CA VAL A 217 9.55 17.60 -29.55
C VAL A 217 9.56 17.84 -31.06
N THR A 218 10.74 17.76 -31.67
CA THR A 218 10.92 17.84 -33.14
C THR A 218 10.65 16.50 -33.85
N PHE A 219 9.94 15.59 -33.19
CA PHE A 219 9.62 14.27 -33.73
C PHE A 219 8.53 14.38 -34.80
N ILE A 220 8.80 13.84 -35.99
CA ILE A 220 7.81 13.73 -37.06
C ILE A 220 7.25 12.32 -37.02
N GLU A 221 5.95 12.21 -36.76
CA GLU A 221 5.26 10.93 -36.78
C GLU A 221 5.22 10.35 -38.19
N SER A 222 5.65 9.10 -38.36
CA SER A 222 5.61 8.43 -39.65
C SER A 222 4.16 8.16 -40.06
N LYS A 223 3.83 8.47 -41.32
CA LYS A 223 2.48 8.25 -41.87
C LYS A 223 2.32 6.76 -42.21
N LYS A 224 1.80 5.98 -41.27
CA LYS A 224 1.61 4.54 -41.40
C LYS A 224 0.35 4.17 -42.17
N THR A 225 0.38 3.00 -42.83
CA THR A 225 -0.75 2.45 -43.62
C THR A 225 -1.20 1.08 -43.09
N CYS A 226 -2.40 0.62 -43.43
CA CYS A 226 -2.88 -0.71 -43.04
C CYS A 226 -2.63 -1.72 -44.15
N ARG A 227 -2.17 -2.93 -43.80
CA ARG A 227 -1.89 -4.01 -44.78
C ARG A 227 -3.10 -4.35 -45.64
N ASP A 228 -4.28 -4.37 -45.04
CA ASP A 228 -5.54 -4.76 -45.70
C ASP A 228 -6.28 -3.55 -46.32
N GLY A 229 -5.59 -2.42 -46.52
CA GLY A 229 -6.18 -1.18 -47.05
C GLY A 229 -7.10 -0.44 -46.08
N GLY A 230 -7.29 -0.94 -44.85
CA GLY A 230 -8.07 -0.32 -43.77
C GLY A 230 -7.61 1.08 -43.35
N LYS A 231 -8.38 1.72 -42.47
CA LYS A 231 -8.02 3.06 -41.96
C LYS A 231 -7.13 2.95 -40.71
N PRO A 232 -5.92 3.54 -40.70
CA PRO A 232 -5.05 3.52 -39.53
C PRO A 232 -5.64 4.35 -38.38
N LEU A 233 -5.54 3.83 -37.16
CA LEU A 233 -5.95 4.50 -35.93
C LEU A 233 -4.79 5.32 -35.34
N THR A 234 -4.49 6.46 -35.97
CA THR A 234 -3.35 7.31 -35.58
C THR A 234 -3.40 7.79 -34.14
N GLN A 235 -4.60 7.98 -33.58
CA GLN A 235 -4.80 8.33 -32.17
C GLN A 235 -4.26 7.30 -31.17
N LEU A 236 -3.93 6.08 -31.61
CA LEU A 236 -3.34 5.02 -30.78
C LEU A 236 -1.82 4.89 -30.96
N ASN A 237 -1.20 5.65 -31.85
CA ASN A 237 0.22 5.50 -32.19
C ASN A 237 1.15 5.72 -31.00
N GLY A 238 0.77 6.59 -30.06
CA GLY A 238 1.51 6.86 -28.84
C GLY A 238 1.48 5.74 -27.79
N PHE A 239 0.66 4.71 -27.97
CA PHE A 239 0.63 3.54 -27.08
C PHE A 239 1.56 2.42 -27.58
N PRO A 240 2.16 1.62 -26.67
CA PRO A 240 2.91 0.43 -27.06
C PRO A 240 2.00 -0.59 -27.75
N GLN A 241 2.62 -1.40 -28.62
CA GLN A 241 1.90 -2.49 -29.27
C GLN A 241 1.52 -3.54 -28.22
N MET A 242 0.26 -3.96 -28.20
CA MET A 242 -0.26 -4.85 -27.17
C MET A 242 -0.23 -6.31 -27.60
N ASN A 243 0.08 -7.20 -26.66
CA ASN A 243 -0.29 -8.60 -26.77
C ASN A 243 -1.68 -8.78 -26.15
N SER A 244 -2.70 -8.99 -26.99
CA SER A 244 -4.09 -9.13 -26.59
C SER A 244 -4.32 -10.27 -25.60
N ASP A 245 -3.51 -11.32 -25.66
CA ASP A 245 -3.73 -12.54 -24.89
C ASP A 245 -3.10 -12.46 -23.49
N LEU A 246 -2.08 -11.61 -23.35
CA LEU A 246 -1.23 -11.55 -22.16
C LEU A 246 -1.30 -10.21 -21.41
N CYS A 247 -2.01 -9.21 -21.92
CA CYS A 247 -2.10 -7.87 -21.33
C CYS A 247 -0.76 -7.18 -21.05
N ILE A 248 0.24 -7.48 -21.87
CA ILE A 248 1.59 -6.94 -21.77
C ILE A 248 1.95 -6.21 -23.07
N PRO A 249 2.78 -5.16 -22.99
CA PRO A 249 3.37 -4.60 -24.19
C PRO A 249 4.22 -5.66 -24.88
N ARG A 250 4.15 -5.74 -26.21
CA ARG A 250 5.09 -6.55 -27.00
C ARG A 250 6.50 -5.98 -26.81
N GLN A 251 7.49 -6.87 -26.72
CA GLN A 251 8.89 -6.45 -26.68
C GLN A 251 9.22 -5.74 -28.00
N SER A 252 9.81 -4.56 -27.90
CA SER A 252 10.02 -3.57 -28.97
C SER A 252 11.15 -3.96 -29.93
N THR A 253 11.21 -5.20 -30.39
CA THR A 253 12.36 -5.68 -31.17
C THR A 253 12.13 -5.81 -32.66
N GLU A 254 10.93 -5.57 -33.22
CA GLU A 254 10.73 -5.88 -34.65
C GLU A 254 10.05 -4.80 -35.55
N ASP A 255 9.42 -3.74 -35.02
CA ASP A 255 8.54 -2.91 -35.88
C ASP A 255 8.60 -1.38 -35.68
N GLU A 256 9.65 -0.81 -35.06
CA GLU A 256 9.78 0.66 -34.99
C GLU A 256 9.90 1.31 -36.38
N ASN A 257 10.48 0.59 -37.35
CA ASN A 257 10.62 1.01 -38.75
C ASN A 257 9.52 0.47 -39.68
N SER A 258 8.43 -0.09 -39.13
CA SER A 258 7.33 -0.60 -39.96
C SER A 258 6.54 0.55 -40.58
N ASP A 259 6.34 0.52 -41.90
CA ASP A 259 5.42 1.42 -42.62
C ASP A 259 3.95 1.13 -42.30
N PHE A 260 3.69 0.07 -41.52
CA PHE A 260 2.36 -0.38 -41.16
C PHE A 260 1.90 0.13 -39.79
N ALA A 261 0.60 0.45 -39.71
CA ALA A 261 -0.05 0.89 -38.48
C ALA A 261 -0.33 -0.30 -37.56
N ASP A 262 -0.12 -0.09 -36.25
CA ASP A 262 -0.32 -1.12 -35.24
C ASP A 262 -1.80 -1.49 -35.06
N TYR A 263 -2.68 -0.50 -35.25
CA TYR A 263 -4.12 -0.63 -35.10
C TYR A 263 -4.84 -0.07 -36.32
N CYS A 264 -5.71 -0.87 -36.90
CA CYS A 264 -6.44 -0.57 -38.13
C CYS A 264 -7.94 -0.83 -37.94
N LEU A 265 -8.78 0.07 -38.44
CA LEU A 265 -10.20 -0.21 -38.62
C LEU A 265 -10.36 -0.99 -39.92
N GLY A 266 -10.85 -2.22 -39.81
CA GLY A 266 -11.28 -3.00 -40.95
C GLY A 266 -12.55 -2.41 -41.57
N PHE A 267 -12.72 -2.58 -42.87
CA PHE A 267 -14.01 -2.34 -43.52
C PHE A 267 -14.87 -3.58 -43.33
N SER A 268 -15.92 -3.47 -42.51
CA SER A 268 -16.96 -4.50 -42.44
C SER A 268 -17.78 -4.44 -43.73
N ASN A 269 -17.72 -5.49 -44.56
CA ASN A 269 -18.73 -5.74 -45.59
C ASN A 269 -19.98 -6.33 -44.94
#